data_AF-A0A969KU29-F1
#
_entry.id   AF-A0A969KU29-F1
#
_cell.length_a   1.000
_cell.length_b   1.000
_cell.length_c   1.000
_cell.angle_alpha   90.00
_cell.angle_beta   90.00
_cell.angle_gamma   90.00
#
_symmetry.space_group_name_H-M   'P 1'
#
loop_
_entity.id
_entity.type
_entity.pdbx_description
1 polymer ?
#
loop_
_entity_poly.entity_id
_entity_poly.type
_entity_poly.pdbx_seq_one_letter_code
_entity_poly.pdbx_strand_id
1 'polypeptide(L)' 'YRTIWFNDVIATDTPEQTELLLSGVVIKHDDRLTVHNRIYRVIFDHDWIERTLEALTNTPIAL' A
#
# COMPACT_ATOMS: atom_id res chain seq x y z
N TYR A 1 -2.92 -3.16 2.33
CA TYR A 1 -2.35 -1.79 2.31
C TYR A 1 -1.51 -1.44 3.53
N ARG A 2 -2.00 -1.45 4.79
CA ARG A 2 -1.19 -1.01 5.97
C ARG A 2 0.17 -1.69 6.13
N THR A 3 0.22 -3.02 6.04
CA THR A 3 1.39 -3.79 6.48
C THR A 3 2.65 -3.45 5.69
N ILE A 4 2.54 -3.14 4.40
CA ILE A 4 3.70 -2.87 3.52
C ILE A 4 4.39 -1.52 3.80
N TRP A 5 3.66 -0.58 4.42
CA TRP A 5 4.17 0.76 4.74
C TRP A 5 4.98 0.79 6.03
N PHE A 6 4.73 -0.16 6.93
CA PHE A 6 5.40 -0.26 8.23
C PHE A 6 6.34 -1.44 8.33
N ASN A 7 6.12 -2.51 7.55
CA ASN A 7 6.90 -3.73 7.56
C ASN A 7 7.13 -4.24 6.12
N ASP A 8 8.21 -4.99 5.93
CA ASP A 8 8.41 -5.71 4.67
C ASP A 8 7.48 -6.92 4.62
N VAL A 9 6.73 -7.05 3.53
CA VAL A 9 5.70 -8.08 3.36
C VAL A 9 6.23 -9.19 2.45
N ILE A 10 5.91 -10.45 2.75
CA ILE A 10 6.26 -11.56 1.86
C ILE A 10 5.51 -11.37 0.54
N ALA A 11 6.23 -11.48 -0.57
CA ALA A 11 5.64 -11.48 -1.89
C ALA A 11 4.88 -12.80 -2.10
N THR A 12 3.56 -12.72 -2.07
CA THR A 12 2.64 -13.84 -2.28
C THR A 12 1.85 -13.70 -3.57
N ASP A 13 2.21 -12.72 -4.41
CA ASP A 13 1.69 -12.47 -5.76
C ASP A 13 0.15 -12.34 -5.80
N THR A 14 -0.46 -11.77 -4.76
CA THR A 14 -1.90 -11.46 -4.77
C THR A 14 -2.21 -10.37 -5.81
N PRO A 15 -3.47 -10.24 -6.25
CA PRO A 15 -3.85 -9.16 -7.18
C PRO A 15 -3.42 -7.77 -6.68
N GLU A 16 -3.63 -7.48 -5.40
CA GLU A 16 -3.28 -6.20 -4.79
C GLU A 16 -1.76 -5.98 -4.77
N GLN A 17 -0.97 -7.04 -4.52
CA GLN A 17 0.49 -6.96 -4.58
C GLN A 17 0.98 -6.72 -6.01
N THR A 18 0.33 -7.36 -6.98
CA THR A 18 0.62 -7.20 -8.40
C THR A 18 0.33 -5.75 -8.85
N GLU A 19 -0.79 -5.17 -8.43
CA GLU A 19 -1.11 -3.76 -8.70
C GLU A 19 -0.10 -2.79 -8.08
N LEU A 20 0.35 -3.05 -6.85
CA LEU A 20 1.38 -2.24 -6.19
C LEU A 20 2.73 -2.31 -6.89
N LEU A 21 3.10 -3.47 -7.44
CA LEU A 21 4.31 -3.66 -8.25
C LEU A 21 4.19 -2.94 -9.59
N LEU A 22 3.05 -3.09 -10.28
CA LEU A 22 2.80 -2.46 -11.59
C LEU A 22 2.72 -0.93 -11.50
N SER A 23 2.24 -0.40 -10.37
CA SER A 23 2.25 1.05 -10.10
C SER A 23 3.62 1.61 -9.71
N GLY A 24 4.62 0.75 -9.47
CA GLY A 24 5.97 1.15 -9.08
C GLY A 24 6.10 1.69 -7.65
N VAL A 25 5.04 1.58 -6.85
CA VAL A 25 5.00 2.01 -5.45
C VAL A 25 5.89 1.13 -4.58
N VAL A 26 5.92 -0.17 -4.90
CA VAL A 26 6.75 -1.17 -4.21
C VAL A 26 7.60 -1.93 -5.23
N ILE A 27 8.68 -2.51 -4.76
CA ILE A 27 9.53 -3.44 -5.52
C ILE A 27 9.63 -4.78 -4.80
N LYS A 28 9.84 -5.86 -5.55
CA LYS A 28 10.13 -7.20 -5.02
C LYS A 28 11.65 -7.40 -4.95
N HIS A 29 12.16 -7.68 -3.76
CA HIS A 29 13.56 -8.03 -3.50
C HIS A 29 13.60 -9.17 -2.48
N ASP A 30 14.35 -10.24 -2.77
CA ASP A 30 14.46 -11.45 -1.92
C ASP A 30 13.11 -11.96 -1.39
N ASP A 31 12.13 -12.14 -2.27
CA ASP A 31 10.76 -12.56 -1.94
C ASP A 31 10.01 -11.65 -0.95
N ARG A 32 10.43 -10.40 -0.83
CA ARG A 32 9.76 -9.38 -0.03
C ARG A 32 9.40 -8.18 -0.87
N LEU A 33 8.27 -7.58 -0.54
CA LEU A 33 7.83 -6.30 -1.08
C LEU A 33 8.28 -5.18 -0.16
N THR A 34 8.94 -4.18 -0.75
CA THR A 34 9.44 -3.00 -0.05
C THR A 34 9.01 -1.75 -0.80
N VAL A 35 8.76 -0.65 -0.06
CA VAL A 35 8.42 0.64 -0.66
C VAL A 35 9.61 1.14 -1.48
N HIS A 36 9.39 1.40 -2.77
CA HIS A 36 10.45 1.69 -3.74
C HIS A 36 11.13 3.04 -3.50
N ASN A 37 10.34 4.09 -3.27
CA ASN A 37 10.85 5.44 -3.03
C ASN A 37 10.45 5.93 -1.64
N ARG A 38 11.43 6.46 -0.88
CA ARG A 38 11.21 6.99 0.47
C ARG A 38 10.16 8.10 0.51
N ILE A 39 9.96 8.87 -0.57
CA ILE A 39 8.91 9.90 -0.62
C ILE A 39 7.51 9.30 -0.42
N TYR A 40 7.29 8.05 -0.84
CA TYR A 40 6.00 7.39 -0.66
C TYR A 40 5.71 7.13 0.82
N ARG A 41 6.73 6.86 1.66
CA ARG A 41 6.53 6.76 3.12
C ARG A 41 6.21 8.11 3.77
N VAL A 42 6.58 9.22 3.12
CA VAL A 42 6.27 10.57 3.60
C VAL A 42 4.86 10.99 3.19
N ILE A 43 4.43 10.64 1.97
CA ILE A 43 3.10 10.97 1.45
C ILE A 43 2.04 10.05 2.03
N PHE A 44 2.33 8.75 2.10
CA PHE A 44 1.45 7.71 2.62
C PHE A 44 1.88 7.34 4.05
N ASP A 45 1.93 8.34 4.91
CA ASP A 45 2.12 8.10 6.34
C ASP A 45 0.88 7.43 6.96
N HIS A 46 1.00 7.04 8.22
CA HIS A 46 -0.07 6.37 8.95
C HIS A 46 -1.38 7.15 8.95
N ASP A 47 -1.31 8.46 9.19
CA ASP A 47 -2.49 9.31 9.32
C ASP A 47 -3.19 9.47 7.97
N TRP A 48 -2.43 9.64 6.89
CA TRP A 48 -3.00 9.70 5.55
C TRP A 48 -3.65 8.38 5.16
N ILE A 49 -3.01 7.25 5.47
CA ILE A 49 -3.55 5.91 5.16
C ILE A 49 -4.86 5.68 5.91
N GLU A 50 -4.91 5.92 7.22
CA GLU A 50 -6.14 5.68 7.99
C GLU A 50 -7.27 6.60 7.54
N ARG A 51 -7.01 7.91 7.34
CA ARG A 51 -8.03 8.84 6.86
C ARG A 51 -8.56 8.46 5.48
N THR A 52 -7.69 7.98 4.60
CA THR A 52 -8.09 7.55 3.25
C THR A 52 -8.92 6.27 3.30
N LEU A 53 -8.51 5.30 4.11
CA LEU A 53 -9.29 4.07 4.31
C LEU A 53 -10.66 4.37 4.93
N GLU A 54 -10.71 5.22 5.96
CA GLU A 54 -11.96 5.67 6.57
C GLU A 54 -12.89 6.33 5.55
N ALA A 55 -12.36 7.21 4.68
CA ALA A 55 -13.14 7.85 3.64
C ALA A 55 -13.72 6.83 2.64
N LEU A 56 -12.91 5.86 2.21
CA LEU A 56 -13.34 4.81 1.28
C LEU A 56 -14.37 3.86 1.91
N THR A 57 -14.27 3.57 3.21
CA THR A 57 -15.22 2.68 3.91
C THR A 57 -16.49 3.38 4.37
N ASN A 58 -16.44 4.69 4.63
CA ASN A 58 -17.60 5.50 5.03
C ASN A 58 -18.25 6.24 3.85
N THR A 59 -17.83 5.95 2.62
CA THR A 59 -18.52 6.49 1.44
C THR A 59 -19.94 5.90 1.45
N PRO A 60 -21.01 6.72 1.56
CA PRO A 60 -22.36 6.22 1.34
C PRO A 60 -22.36 5.71 -0.10
N ILE A 61 -22.66 4.43 -0.30
CA ILE A 61 -22.96 3.94 -1.65
C ILE A 61 -24.13 4.80 -2.12
N ALA A 62 -23.86 5.69 -3.09
CA ALA A 62 -24.93 6.40 -3.77
C ALA A 62 -25.73 5.32 -4.50
N LEU A 63 -26.87 4.95 -3.92
CA LEU A 63 -27.90 4.10 -4.52
C LEU A 63 -28.73 4.92 -5.50
#